data_AF-A0A2V6FP47-F1
#
_entry.id   AF-A0A2V6FP47-F1
#
_cell.length_a   1.000
_cell.length_b   1.000
_cell.length_c   1.000
_cell.angle_alpha   90.00
_cell.angle_beta   90.00
_cell.angle_gamma   90.00
#
_symmetry.space_group_name_H-M   'P 1'
#
loop_
_entity.id
_entity.type
_entity.pdbx_description
1 polymer ?
#
loop_
_entity_poly.entity_id
_entity_poly.type
_entity_poly.pdbx_seq_one_letter_code
_entity_poly.pdbx_strand_id
1 'polypeptide(L)'
;MRNDALSMLLVIIVTRALHGADSFPVTIRVDAAKTKGELKPIWRFFGADEPNYAYMKNGKKLIGELGELAPKRVYFRTHNLLTSGDGTPSLKWGSTGAYGEDAEGKAIYNWTILDRIFDSYLERGVRPYVQIGFMPKDLSIKPEPYQHHWMPSARYEEIYTGWAYPPKDYRKWAELVFRWTQHCLEKYGRAEVETWYWEVWNEANIGYWRGTAEEFRKLHDYAIDAVRRALPTAKVGGADTAGSGGKFTREFLEHCLRGTNSATGKIGTPLDFIS
;
A
#
# COMPACT_ATOMS: atom_id res chain seq x y z
N MET A 1 -37.41 44.82 -64.35
CA MET A 1 -35.97 45.05 -64.54
C MET A 1 -35.30 44.99 -63.17
N ARG A 2 -34.38 44.03 -63.04
CA ARG A 2 -33.51 43.68 -61.91
C ARG A 2 -33.09 44.82 -60.95
N ASN A 3 -33.07 44.53 -59.64
CA ASN A 3 -31.82 44.27 -58.91
C ASN A 3 -32.09 43.84 -57.45
N ASP A 4 -32.07 42.53 -57.24
CA ASP A 4 -31.20 41.78 -56.32
C ASP A 4 -31.02 42.29 -54.89
N ALA A 5 -31.75 41.64 -53.97
CA ALA A 5 -31.51 41.64 -52.55
C ALA A 5 -30.21 40.85 -52.24
N LEU A 6 -29.14 41.55 -51.84
CA LEU A 6 -27.96 40.90 -51.27
C LEU A 6 -28.24 40.50 -49.82
N SER A 7 -28.40 39.19 -49.60
CA SER A 7 -28.27 38.57 -48.29
C SER A 7 -26.83 38.66 -47.82
N MET A 8 -26.60 39.33 -46.70
CA MET A 8 -25.29 39.44 -46.06
C MET A 8 -25.05 38.17 -45.21
N LEU A 9 -24.34 37.19 -45.77
CA LEU A 9 -23.91 36.00 -45.05
C LEU A 9 -22.71 36.37 -44.15
N LEU A 10 -22.96 36.57 -42.86
CA LEU A 10 -21.93 36.79 -41.86
C LEU A 10 -21.23 35.44 -41.56
N VAL A 11 -20.10 35.18 -42.22
CA VAL A 11 -19.22 34.06 -41.86
C VAL A 11 -18.46 34.47 -40.60
N ILE A 12 -18.91 34.01 -39.44
CA ILE A 12 -18.14 34.10 -38.19
C ILE A 12 -17.01 33.07 -38.29
N ILE A 13 -15.84 33.51 -38.76
CA ILE A 13 -14.60 32.76 -38.60
C ILE A 13 -14.22 32.86 -37.12
N VAL A 14 -14.57 31.85 -36.34
CA VAL A 14 -13.98 31.66 -35.01
C VAL A 14 -12.54 31.21 -35.23
N THR A 15 -11.62 32.17 -35.38
CA THR A 15 -10.19 31.92 -35.21
C THR A 15 -9.97 31.52 -33.77
N ARG A 16 -9.92 30.21 -33.50
CA ARG A 16 -9.28 29.71 -32.29
C ARG A 16 -7.83 30.20 -32.34
N ALA A 17 -7.53 31.22 -31.55
CA ALA A 17 -6.16 31.60 -31.25
C ALA A 17 -5.50 30.40 -30.54
N LEU A 18 -4.86 29.54 -31.33
CA LEU A 18 -3.84 28.63 -30.85
C LEU A 18 -2.78 29.52 -30.20
N HIS A 19 -2.82 29.65 -28.88
CA HIS A 19 -1.71 30.16 -28.11
C HIS A 19 -0.58 29.15 -28.27
N GLY A 20 0.24 29.32 -29.31
CA GLY A 20 1.55 28.70 -29.36
C GLY A 20 2.32 29.20 -28.15
N ALA A 21 2.75 28.30 -27.27
CA ALA A 21 3.60 28.67 -26.17
C ALA A 21 4.86 29.31 -26.75
N ASP A 22 5.15 30.56 -26.37
CA ASP A 22 6.36 31.26 -26.78
C ASP A 22 7.59 30.43 -26.33
N SER A 23 8.36 29.94 -27.30
CA SER A 23 9.61 29.25 -27.03
C SER A 23 10.74 30.27 -26.89
N PHE A 24 11.59 30.10 -25.87
CA PHE A 24 12.82 30.88 -25.72
C PHE A 24 14.04 29.96 -25.55
N PRO A 25 15.24 30.40 -25.96
CA PRO A 25 16.44 29.57 -25.85
C PRO A 25 16.84 29.39 -24.39
N VAL A 26 17.09 28.13 -24.00
CA VAL A 26 17.63 27.76 -22.68
C VAL A 26 19.03 27.18 -22.86
N THR A 27 20.01 27.70 -22.12
CA THR A 27 21.36 27.13 -22.07
C THR A 27 21.57 26.42 -20.73
N ILE A 28 21.79 25.10 -20.77
CA ILE A 28 22.12 24.30 -19.59
C ILE A 28 23.63 24.05 -19.59
N ARG A 29 24.32 24.38 -18.48
CA ARG A 29 25.75 24.10 -18.28
C ARG A 29 25.94 23.21 -17.06
N VAL A 30 26.64 22.09 -17.23
CA VAL A 30 26.97 21.15 -16.15
C VAL A 30 28.48 21.07 -16.02
N ASP A 31 28.99 21.41 -14.84
CA ASP A 31 30.42 21.34 -14.51
C ASP A 31 30.68 20.05 -13.70
N ALA A 32 31.08 18.98 -14.38
CA ALA A 32 31.29 17.67 -13.77
C ALA A 32 32.49 17.63 -12.80
N ALA A 33 33.36 18.66 -12.80
CA ALA A 33 34.47 18.77 -11.86
C ALA A 33 34.03 19.37 -10.50
N LYS A 34 32.81 19.90 -10.40
CA LYS A 34 32.30 20.55 -9.18
C LYS A 34 31.22 19.71 -8.49
N THR A 35 31.61 19.02 -7.43
CA THR A 35 30.67 18.31 -6.55
C THR A 35 29.93 19.30 -5.62
N LYS A 36 28.59 19.25 -5.60
CA LYS A 36 27.75 20.06 -4.69
C LYS A 36 27.27 19.31 -3.44
N GLY A 37 27.29 17.99 -3.46
CA GLY A 37 26.80 17.13 -2.38
C GLY A 37 26.32 15.77 -2.88
N GLU A 38 25.88 14.92 -1.96
CA GLU A 38 25.33 13.60 -2.28
C GLU A 38 23.89 13.71 -2.81
N LEU A 39 23.60 13.11 -3.97
CA LEU A 39 22.25 12.90 -4.46
C LEU A 39 21.72 11.57 -3.89
N LYS A 40 20.91 11.64 -2.84
CA LYS A 40 20.29 10.45 -2.22
C LYS A 40 19.11 9.96 -3.09
N PRO A 41 19.12 8.71 -3.58
CA PRO A 41 18.04 8.19 -4.42
C PRO A 41 16.83 7.79 -3.57
N ILE A 42 15.93 8.75 -3.31
CA ILE A 42 14.73 8.57 -2.47
C ILE A 42 13.51 8.02 -3.24
N TRP A 43 13.61 7.85 -4.55
CA TRP A 43 12.48 7.53 -5.46
C TRP A 43 12.37 6.04 -5.82
N ARG A 44 13.19 5.15 -5.25
CA ARG A 44 13.23 3.71 -5.60
C ARG A 44 12.21 2.89 -4.80
N PHE A 45 10.98 3.38 -4.77
CA PHE A 45 9.83 2.75 -4.15
C PHE A 45 8.75 2.60 -5.22
N PHE A 46 8.33 1.37 -5.47
CA PHE A 46 7.35 1.02 -6.49
C PHE A 46 6.22 0.21 -5.84
N GLY A 47 5.10 0.02 -6.54
CA GLY A 47 4.04 -0.82 -6.02
C GLY A 47 2.94 -1.16 -7.01
N ALA A 48 2.03 -2.02 -6.57
CA ALA A 48 0.85 -2.46 -7.30
C ALA A 48 -0.26 -2.89 -6.32
N ASP A 49 -1.50 -3.01 -6.77
CA ASP A 49 -2.59 -3.43 -5.90
C ASP A 49 -2.59 -4.94 -5.66
N GLU A 50 -2.20 -5.72 -6.68
CA GLU A 50 -2.38 -7.17 -6.71
C GLU A 50 -1.06 -7.92 -6.45
N PRO A 51 -0.90 -8.55 -5.26
CA PRO A 51 0.36 -9.17 -4.87
C PRO A 51 0.64 -10.47 -5.65
N ASN A 52 -0.40 -11.20 -6.05
CA ASN A 52 -0.26 -12.51 -6.70
C ASN A 52 0.41 -12.45 -8.07
N TYR A 53 0.35 -11.30 -8.78
CA TYR A 53 1.02 -11.17 -10.07
C TYR A 53 2.55 -11.12 -9.95
N ALA A 54 3.10 -10.84 -8.76
CA ALA A 54 4.54 -10.78 -8.53
C ALA A 54 5.28 -12.04 -8.98
N TYR A 55 4.69 -13.21 -8.71
CA TYR A 55 5.28 -14.51 -9.06
C TYR A 55 4.86 -15.04 -10.44
N MET A 56 4.06 -14.29 -11.20
CA MET A 56 3.69 -14.63 -12.57
C MET A 56 4.75 -14.17 -13.57
N LYS A 57 4.66 -14.62 -14.83
CA LYS A 57 5.66 -14.34 -15.88
C LYS A 57 6.01 -12.86 -15.99
N ASN A 58 5.00 -11.99 -16.11
CA ASN A 58 5.22 -10.56 -16.32
C ASN A 58 5.61 -9.82 -15.03
N GLY A 59 5.10 -10.24 -13.87
CA GLY A 59 5.55 -9.69 -12.59
C GLY A 59 7.01 -10.00 -12.33
N LYS A 60 7.45 -11.24 -12.54
CA LYS A 60 8.86 -11.64 -12.43
C LYS A 60 9.76 -10.83 -13.37
N LYS A 61 9.31 -10.52 -14.58
CA LYS A 61 10.04 -9.64 -15.51
C LYS A 61 10.13 -8.22 -14.95
N LEU A 62 9.00 -7.61 -14.61
CA LEU A 62 8.94 -6.23 -14.10
C LEU A 62 9.80 -6.05 -12.85
N ILE A 63 9.63 -6.93 -11.85
CA ILE A 63 10.38 -6.89 -10.59
C ILE A 63 11.88 -7.07 -10.86
N GLY A 64 12.25 -7.89 -11.85
CA GLY A 64 13.64 -8.05 -12.28
C GLY A 64 14.23 -6.74 -12.81
N GLU A 65 13.53 -6.10 -13.75
CA GLU A 65 13.94 -4.81 -14.33
C GLU A 65 14.02 -3.71 -13.26
N LEU A 66 13.11 -3.69 -12.29
CA LEU A 66 13.17 -2.77 -11.15
C LEU A 66 14.40 -3.05 -10.27
N GLY A 67 14.69 -4.32 -10.00
CA GLY A 67 15.85 -4.75 -9.21
C GLY A 67 17.20 -4.35 -9.82
N GLU A 68 17.32 -4.38 -11.15
CA GLU A 68 18.52 -3.97 -11.89
C GLU A 68 18.86 -2.48 -11.69
N LEU A 69 17.89 -1.63 -11.34
CA LEU A 69 18.13 -0.20 -11.09
C LEU A 69 19.10 0.04 -9.93
N ALA A 70 18.99 -0.75 -8.87
CA ALA A 70 19.91 -0.78 -7.73
C ALA A 70 19.57 -1.98 -6.81
N PRO A 71 20.23 -3.13 -7.00
CA PRO A 71 19.95 -4.33 -6.22
C PRO A 71 20.01 -4.08 -4.70
N LYS A 72 19.01 -4.63 -3.98
CA LYS A 72 18.79 -4.48 -2.53
C LYS A 72 18.54 -3.04 -2.05
N ARG A 73 18.33 -2.09 -2.96
CA ARG A 73 18.02 -0.68 -2.68
C ARG A 73 16.75 -0.20 -3.40
N VAL A 74 15.92 -1.15 -3.82
CA VAL A 74 14.62 -0.93 -4.45
C VAL A 74 13.57 -1.62 -3.58
N TYR A 75 12.45 -0.96 -3.36
CA TYR A 75 11.34 -1.47 -2.57
C TYR A 75 10.09 -1.65 -3.41
N PHE A 76 9.32 -2.69 -3.13
CA PHE A 76 8.03 -2.94 -3.78
C PHE A 76 6.92 -3.13 -2.74
N ARG A 77 5.87 -2.33 -2.87
CA ARG A 77 4.70 -2.32 -2.00
C ARG A 77 3.51 -2.95 -2.73
N THR A 78 2.82 -3.88 -2.08
CA THR A 78 1.58 -4.43 -2.63
C THR A 78 0.47 -4.44 -1.60
N HIS A 79 -0.76 -4.23 -2.07
CA HIS A 79 -1.94 -4.37 -1.21
C HIS A 79 -2.27 -5.85 -0.96
N ASN A 80 -3.30 -6.09 -0.13
CA ASN A 80 -3.95 -7.41 -0.01
C ASN A 80 -3.01 -8.57 0.37
N LEU A 81 -1.98 -8.31 1.16
CA LEU A 81 -1.07 -9.37 1.64
C LEU A 81 -1.75 -10.30 2.66
N LEU A 82 -2.79 -9.85 3.37
CA LEU A 82 -3.49 -10.61 4.42
C LEU A 82 -4.94 -10.98 4.10
N THR A 83 -5.42 -10.75 2.88
CA THR A 83 -6.77 -11.21 2.47
C THR A 83 -6.82 -12.72 2.26
N SER A 84 -7.93 -13.33 2.67
CA SER A 84 -8.15 -14.77 2.51
C SER A 84 -8.30 -15.15 1.04
N GLY A 85 -7.82 -16.33 0.67
CA GLY A 85 -7.88 -16.84 -0.69
C GLY A 85 -6.96 -18.04 -0.90
N ASP A 86 -6.87 -18.48 -2.15
CA ASP A 86 -6.20 -19.71 -2.60
C ASP A 86 -4.98 -19.46 -3.51
N GLY A 87 -4.63 -18.20 -3.76
CA GLY A 87 -3.54 -17.82 -4.68
C GLY A 87 -4.00 -17.43 -6.09
N THR A 88 -5.30 -17.52 -6.39
CA THR A 88 -5.87 -17.08 -7.66
C THR A 88 -5.80 -15.56 -7.78
N PRO A 89 -5.08 -15.01 -8.79
CA PRO A 89 -4.97 -13.57 -8.98
C PRO A 89 -6.28 -12.98 -9.52
N SER A 90 -6.61 -11.76 -9.12
CA SER A 90 -7.75 -10.98 -9.63
C SER A 90 -7.44 -9.50 -9.56
N LEU A 91 -8.06 -8.69 -10.42
CA LEU A 91 -7.88 -7.23 -10.40
C LEU A 91 -8.37 -6.64 -9.09
N LYS A 92 -7.62 -5.67 -8.55
CA LYS A 92 -7.87 -5.01 -7.26
C LYS A 92 -7.97 -5.98 -6.07
N TRP A 93 -7.39 -7.18 -6.18
CA TRP A 93 -7.48 -8.22 -5.15
C TRP A 93 -6.13 -8.92 -4.93
N GLY A 94 -5.94 -9.40 -3.69
CA GLY A 94 -4.91 -10.37 -3.36
C GLY A 94 -5.53 -11.59 -2.70
N SER A 95 -4.98 -12.75 -2.98
CA SER A 95 -5.49 -14.06 -2.56
C SER A 95 -4.33 -14.79 -1.88
N THR A 96 -4.16 -14.63 -0.57
CA THR A 96 -2.99 -15.18 0.14
C THR A 96 -3.33 -16.26 1.14
N GLY A 97 -4.48 -16.17 1.81
CA GLY A 97 -4.91 -17.19 2.76
C GLY A 97 -4.01 -17.31 3.99
N ALA A 98 -3.35 -16.22 4.39
CA ALA A 98 -2.39 -16.21 5.49
C ALA A 98 -3.00 -16.59 6.85
N TYR A 99 -4.30 -16.39 7.01
CA TYR A 99 -5.07 -16.66 8.22
C TYR A 99 -6.41 -17.34 7.89
N GLY A 100 -6.77 -18.32 8.70
CA GLY A 100 -8.12 -18.86 8.84
C GLY A 100 -8.39 -19.35 10.27
N GLU A 101 -9.59 -19.85 10.52
CA GLU A 101 -9.97 -20.46 11.80
C GLU A 101 -10.51 -21.89 11.60
N ASP A 102 -10.19 -22.83 12.50
CA ASP A 102 -10.86 -24.14 12.54
C ASP A 102 -12.28 -24.04 13.11
N ALA A 103 -12.98 -25.19 13.22
CA ALA A 103 -14.36 -25.26 13.71
C ALA A 103 -14.49 -24.77 15.16
N GLU A 104 -13.42 -24.87 15.95
CA GLU A 104 -13.33 -24.39 17.33
C GLU A 104 -12.90 -22.92 17.42
N GLY A 105 -12.67 -22.26 16.29
CA GLY A 105 -12.25 -20.86 16.22
C GLY A 105 -10.77 -20.64 16.52
N LYS A 106 -9.93 -21.68 16.51
CA LYS A 106 -8.49 -21.56 16.69
C LYS A 106 -7.82 -21.17 15.37
N ALA A 107 -6.87 -20.24 15.46
CA ALA A 107 -6.17 -19.70 14.30
C ALA A 107 -5.32 -20.76 13.59
N ILE A 108 -5.43 -20.77 12.25
CA ILE A 108 -4.60 -21.51 11.32
C ILE A 108 -3.82 -20.49 10.49
N TYR A 109 -2.50 -20.69 10.37
CA TYR A 109 -1.61 -19.82 9.61
C TYR A 109 -1.02 -20.57 8.41
N ASN A 110 -0.97 -19.92 7.25
CA ASN A 110 -0.36 -20.49 6.04
C ASN A 110 0.44 -19.43 5.26
N TRP A 111 1.77 -19.54 5.31
CA TRP A 111 2.66 -18.54 4.70
C TRP A 111 3.01 -18.84 3.23
N THR A 112 2.54 -19.95 2.66
CA THR A 112 2.99 -20.45 1.34
C THR A 112 2.92 -19.40 0.23
N ILE A 113 1.81 -18.67 0.14
CA ILE A 113 1.62 -17.69 -0.93
C ILE A 113 2.39 -16.39 -0.63
N LEU A 114 2.40 -15.96 0.63
CA LEU A 114 3.20 -14.81 1.07
C LEU A 114 4.69 -15.01 0.80
N ASP A 115 5.20 -16.20 1.09
CA ASP A 115 6.55 -16.62 0.76
C ASP A 115 6.80 -16.52 -0.75
N ARG A 116 5.90 -17.07 -1.57
CA ARG A 116 6.03 -17.01 -3.02
C ARG A 116 6.11 -15.57 -3.55
N ILE A 117 5.36 -14.64 -2.93
CA ILE A 117 5.38 -13.21 -3.27
C ILE A 117 6.72 -12.60 -2.87
N PHE A 118 7.16 -12.76 -1.61
CA PHE A 118 8.39 -12.16 -1.10
C PHE A 118 9.65 -12.78 -1.71
N ASP A 119 9.69 -14.10 -1.90
CA ASP A 119 10.74 -14.81 -2.63
C ASP A 119 10.89 -14.21 -4.04
N SER A 120 9.78 -13.91 -4.73
CA SER A 120 9.82 -13.30 -6.06
C SER A 120 10.47 -11.91 -6.06
N TYR A 121 10.31 -11.13 -4.99
CA TYR A 121 10.98 -9.83 -4.81
C TYR A 121 12.47 -10.01 -4.51
N LEU A 122 12.79 -10.80 -3.49
CA LEU A 122 14.13 -10.91 -2.92
C LEU A 122 15.12 -11.58 -3.90
N GLU A 123 14.67 -12.63 -4.62
CA GLU A 123 15.45 -13.26 -5.70
C GLU A 123 15.88 -12.27 -6.79
N ARG A 124 15.16 -11.15 -6.93
CA ARG A 124 15.37 -10.11 -7.94
C ARG A 124 15.98 -8.84 -7.35
N GLY A 125 16.50 -8.91 -6.12
CA GLY A 125 17.13 -7.77 -5.47
C GLY A 125 16.15 -6.65 -5.09
N VAL A 126 14.86 -6.95 -5.01
CA VAL A 126 13.82 -6.00 -4.57
C VAL A 126 13.38 -6.38 -3.16
N ARG A 127 13.22 -5.38 -2.29
CA ARG A 127 12.84 -5.56 -0.89
C ARG A 127 11.34 -5.32 -0.67
N PRO A 128 10.69 -6.08 0.21
CA PRO A 128 9.33 -5.78 0.62
C PRO A 128 9.23 -4.38 1.28
N TYR A 129 8.28 -3.59 0.79
CA TYR A 129 7.57 -2.60 1.61
C TYR A 129 6.26 -3.26 2.02
N VAL A 130 6.25 -3.80 3.24
CA VAL A 130 5.18 -4.67 3.74
C VAL A 130 3.98 -3.83 4.16
N GLN A 131 2.89 -3.96 3.41
CA GLN A 131 1.57 -3.54 3.87
C GLN A 131 0.94 -4.65 4.72
N ILE A 132 0.66 -4.36 5.98
CA ILE A 132 -0.09 -5.20 6.90
C ILE A 132 -1.58 -4.95 6.65
N GLY A 133 -2.16 -5.73 5.74
CA GLY A 133 -3.57 -5.65 5.37
C GLY A 133 -3.88 -6.42 4.09
N PHE A 134 -5.14 -6.55 3.68
CA PHE A 134 -6.32 -6.13 4.42
C PHE A 134 -6.84 -7.23 5.36
N MET A 135 -8.08 -7.14 5.84
CA MET A 135 -8.58 -8.05 6.88
C MET A 135 -8.83 -9.46 6.33
N PRO A 136 -8.28 -10.53 6.95
CA PRO A 136 -8.68 -11.90 6.67
C PRO A 136 -10.18 -12.12 6.87
N LYS A 137 -10.79 -12.98 6.05
CA LYS A 137 -12.24 -13.25 6.06
C LYS A 137 -12.72 -13.66 7.44
N ASP A 138 -12.08 -14.66 8.03
CA ASP A 138 -12.50 -15.20 9.33
C ASP A 138 -12.32 -14.21 10.48
N LEU A 139 -11.49 -13.19 10.30
CA LEU A 139 -11.22 -12.19 11.34
C LEU A 139 -12.07 -10.92 11.20
N SER A 140 -12.69 -10.67 10.04
CA SER A 140 -13.53 -9.49 9.82
C SER A 140 -14.81 -9.50 10.66
N ILE A 141 -15.21 -8.35 11.21
CA ILE A 141 -16.53 -8.20 11.86
C ILE A 141 -17.70 -8.30 10.89
N LYS A 142 -17.47 -8.08 9.59
CA LYS A 142 -18.49 -8.14 8.55
C LYS A 142 -17.91 -8.78 7.29
N PRO A 143 -17.75 -10.11 7.28
CA PRO A 143 -17.01 -10.79 6.23
C PRO A 143 -17.75 -10.87 4.90
N GLU A 144 -19.08 -10.82 4.88
CA GLU A 144 -19.86 -11.04 3.65
C GLU A 144 -20.51 -9.76 3.09
N PRO A 145 -20.48 -9.55 1.75
CA PRO A 145 -19.69 -10.31 0.77
C PRO A 145 -18.18 -10.12 0.99
N TYR A 146 -17.35 -11.16 0.78
CA TYR A 146 -15.89 -11.05 1.03
C TYR A 146 -15.08 -10.61 -0.19
N GLN A 147 -14.82 -11.50 -1.13
CA GLN A 147 -14.09 -11.18 -2.36
C GLN A 147 -15.04 -10.49 -3.35
N HIS A 148 -14.63 -9.33 -3.85
CA HIS A 148 -15.34 -8.64 -4.93
C HIS A 148 -14.87 -9.13 -6.30
N HIS A 149 -15.66 -8.83 -7.33
CA HIS A 149 -15.24 -8.95 -8.73
C HIS A 149 -15.21 -7.57 -9.34
N TRP A 150 -14.01 -7.05 -9.62
CA TRP A 150 -13.84 -5.71 -10.18
C TRP A 150 -13.39 -5.78 -11.65
N MET A 151 -13.94 -4.89 -12.46
CA MET A 151 -13.58 -4.67 -13.86
C MET A 151 -13.47 -3.16 -14.11
N PRO A 152 -12.73 -2.69 -15.13
CA PRO A 152 -12.54 -1.26 -15.39
C PRO A 152 -13.81 -0.42 -15.54
N SER A 153 -14.93 -1.03 -15.94
CA SER A 153 -16.23 -0.38 -16.06
C SER A 153 -17.04 -0.33 -14.76
N ALA A 154 -16.62 -1.06 -13.73
CA ALA A 154 -17.31 -1.10 -12.44
C ALA A 154 -17.05 0.18 -11.64
N ARG A 155 -17.97 0.52 -10.72
CA ARG A 155 -17.75 1.65 -9.83
C ARG A 155 -16.61 1.30 -8.87
N TYR A 156 -15.76 2.28 -8.56
CA TYR A 156 -14.61 2.04 -7.70
C TYR A 156 -15.04 1.54 -6.31
N GLU A 157 -16.16 2.05 -5.78
CA GLU A 157 -16.65 1.69 -4.45
C GLU A 157 -17.03 0.20 -4.30
N GLU A 158 -17.21 -0.53 -5.40
CA GLU A 158 -17.54 -1.96 -5.39
C GLU A 158 -16.39 -2.83 -4.87
N ILE A 159 -15.17 -2.29 -4.79
CA ILE A 159 -14.05 -3.01 -4.17
C ILE A 159 -14.21 -3.11 -2.65
N TYR A 160 -14.95 -2.21 -2.00
CA TYR A 160 -15.01 -2.14 -0.54
C TYR A 160 -16.01 -3.14 0.06
N THR A 161 -15.53 -4.37 0.23
CA THR A 161 -16.29 -5.52 0.74
C THR A 161 -15.80 -5.93 2.13
N GLY A 162 -16.00 -7.19 2.55
CA GLY A 162 -15.76 -7.62 3.92
C GLY A 162 -14.31 -7.52 4.41
N TRP A 163 -13.33 -7.38 3.52
CA TRP A 163 -11.94 -7.14 3.89
C TRP A 163 -11.69 -5.74 4.46
N ALA A 164 -12.59 -4.78 4.23
CA ALA A 164 -12.38 -3.37 4.60
C ALA A 164 -12.79 -3.04 6.06
N TYR A 165 -13.22 -4.04 6.82
CA TYR A 165 -13.78 -3.87 8.17
C TYR A 165 -12.76 -4.23 9.27
N PRO A 166 -12.95 -3.68 10.50
CA PRO A 166 -12.14 -4.04 11.66
C PRO A 166 -12.12 -5.55 11.99
N PRO A 167 -11.14 -6.01 12.77
CA PRO A 167 -11.11 -7.37 13.26
C PRO A 167 -12.15 -7.56 14.38
N LYS A 168 -12.78 -8.73 14.45
CA LYS A 168 -13.63 -9.15 15.56
C LYS A 168 -12.83 -9.40 16.85
N ASP A 169 -11.53 -9.65 16.71
CA ASP A 169 -10.60 -9.83 17.82
C ASP A 169 -9.22 -9.21 17.49
N TYR A 170 -8.89 -8.12 18.19
CA TYR A 170 -7.62 -7.41 18.02
C TYR A 170 -6.41 -8.20 18.51
N ARG A 171 -6.59 -9.15 19.45
CA ARG A 171 -5.49 -10.01 19.92
C ARG A 171 -5.15 -11.05 18.86
N LYS A 172 -6.15 -11.64 18.19
CA LYS A 172 -5.92 -12.52 17.03
C LYS A 172 -5.28 -11.78 15.87
N TRP A 173 -5.67 -10.53 15.63
CA TRP A 173 -4.99 -9.64 14.68
C TRP A 173 -3.51 -9.43 15.03
N ALA A 174 -3.20 -9.05 16.26
CA ALA A 174 -1.81 -8.91 16.72
C ALA A 174 -1.03 -10.22 16.62
N GLU A 175 -1.63 -11.36 16.98
CA GLU A 175 -0.96 -12.65 16.89
C GLU A 175 -0.65 -13.04 15.44
N LEU A 176 -1.57 -12.78 14.49
CA LEU A 176 -1.29 -12.95 13.06
C LEU A 176 -0.07 -12.14 12.61
N VAL A 177 -0.04 -10.85 12.95
CA VAL A 177 1.08 -9.95 12.58
C VAL A 177 2.40 -10.40 13.23
N PHE A 178 2.35 -10.78 14.50
CA PHE A 178 3.51 -11.28 15.25
C PHE A 178 4.07 -12.55 14.62
N ARG A 179 3.21 -13.56 14.38
CA ARG A 179 3.60 -14.83 13.77
C ARG A 179 4.15 -14.65 12.37
N TRP A 180 3.54 -13.78 11.57
CA TRP A 180 4.05 -13.47 10.24
C TRP A 180 5.42 -12.81 10.27
N THR A 181 5.63 -11.86 11.18
CA THR A 181 6.92 -11.20 11.37
C THR A 181 7.99 -12.19 11.84
N GLN A 182 7.66 -13.08 12.78
CA GLN A 182 8.55 -14.16 13.22
C GLN A 182 8.91 -15.11 12.07
N HIS A 183 7.92 -15.55 11.30
CA HIS A 183 8.15 -16.40 10.12
C HIS A 183 9.10 -15.73 9.12
N CYS A 184 8.94 -14.43 8.87
CA CYS A 184 9.86 -13.69 8.01
C CYS A 184 11.29 -13.67 8.59
N LEU A 185 11.45 -13.47 9.90
CA LEU A 185 12.76 -13.52 10.56
C LEU A 185 13.43 -14.90 10.44
N GLU A 186 12.64 -15.96 10.62
CA GLU A 186 13.10 -17.35 10.55
C GLU A 186 13.53 -17.72 9.11
N LYS A 187 12.74 -17.31 8.11
CA LYS A 187 12.99 -17.65 6.71
C LYS A 187 14.07 -16.79 6.05
N TYR A 188 14.03 -15.46 6.23
CA TYR A 188 14.89 -14.53 5.49
C TYR A 188 16.07 -14.01 6.31
N GLY A 189 16.06 -14.24 7.62
CA GLY A 189 17.10 -13.79 8.55
C GLY A 189 16.91 -12.32 8.97
N ARG A 190 17.25 -12.06 10.24
CA ARG A 190 17.13 -10.73 10.88
C ARG A 190 17.73 -9.59 10.04
N ALA A 191 18.96 -9.77 9.55
CA ALA A 191 19.69 -8.73 8.84
C ALA A 191 18.98 -8.26 7.56
N GLU A 192 18.21 -9.14 6.91
CA GLU A 192 17.40 -8.75 5.75
C GLU A 192 16.10 -8.09 6.20
N VAL A 193 15.37 -8.69 7.14
CA VAL A 193 14.05 -8.19 7.58
C VAL A 193 14.13 -6.83 8.27
N GLU A 194 15.23 -6.51 8.95
CA GLU A 194 15.48 -5.17 9.53
C GLU A 194 15.53 -4.06 8.46
N THR A 195 15.76 -4.42 7.20
CA THR A 195 15.79 -3.46 6.09
C THR A 195 14.40 -3.17 5.51
N TRP A 196 13.38 -3.95 5.86
CA TRP A 196 12.03 -3.78 5.32
C TRP A 196 11.28 -2.65 5.99
N TYR A 197 10.27 -2.12 5.30
CA TYR A 197 9.31 -1.18 5.87
C TYR A 197 8.02 -1.93 6.23
N TRP A 198 7.49 -1.68 7.42
CA TRP A 198 6.24 -2.28 7.90
C TRP A 198 5.20 -1.18 8.10
N GLU A 199 4.12 -1.23 7.35
CA GLU A 199 3.06 -0.22 7.35
C GLU A 199 1.71 -0.88 7.53
N VAL A 200 0.84 -0.25 8.31
CA VAL A 200 -0.50 -0.80 8.56
C VAL A 200 -1.50 -0.18 7.60
N TRP A 201 -2.19 -1.06 6.86
CA TRP A 201 -3.32 -0.69 5.99
C TRP A 201 -2.99 0.20 4.78
N ASN A 202 -4.03 0.70 4.13
CA ASN A 202 -4.00 1.67 3.03
C ASN A 202 -5.17 2.64 3.17
N GLU A 203 -4.91 3.94 3.09
CA GLU A 203 -5.90 5.00 2.92
C GLU A 203 -7.12 4.88 3.87
N ALA A 204 -6.85 4.64 5.15
CA ALA A 204 -7.89 4.42 6.16
C ALA A 204 -8.81 5.64 6.42
N ASN A 205 -8.48 6.79 5.83
CA ASN A 205 -9.31 8.00 5.86
C ASN A 205 -10.44 7.99 4.81
N ILE A 206 -10.45 7.02 3.88
CA ILE A 206 -11.51 6.86 2.88
C ILE A 206 -12.05 5.42 2.87
N GLY A 207 -12.76 5.01 1.81
CA GLY A 207 -13.54 3.77 1.75
C GLY A 207 -12.78 2.46 1.98
N TYR A 208 -11.44 2.47 1.92
CA TYR A 208 -10.58 1.35 2.27
C TYR A 208 -10.71 0.91 3.74
N TRP A 209 -11.25 1.76 4.61
CA TRP A 209 -11.57 1.43 5.99
C TRP A 209 -13.05 1.73 6.30
N ARG A 210 -13.74 0.74 6.84
CA ARG A 210 -15.18 0.83 7.19
C ARG A 210 -15.44 0.90 8.69
N GLY A 211 -14.39 0.94 9.50
CA GLY A 211 -14.48 1.24 10.92
C GLY A 211 -14.37 2.74 11.20
N THR A 212 -14.34 3.07 12.48
CA THR A 212 -14.06 4.42 12.98
C THR A 212 -12.56 4.72 12.94
N ALA A 213 -12.18 6.00 13.01
CA ALA A 213 -10.77 6.40 13.13
C ALA A 213 -10.11 5.89 14.42
N GLU A 214 -10.89 5.72 15.50
CA GLU A 214 -10.41 5.14 16.76
C GLU A 214 -10.11 3.64 16.62
N GLU A 215 -11.00 2.89 15.97
CA GLU A 215 -10.75 1.48 15.65
C GLU A 215 -9.53 1.31 14.74
N PHE A 216 -9.30 2.24 13.80
CA PHE A 216 -8.08 2.21 12.99
C PHE A 216 -6.82 2.43 13.83
N ARG A 217 -6.81 3.45 14.72
CA ARG A 217 -5.67 3.68 15.63
C ARG A 217 -5.43 2.46 16.52
N LYS A 218 -6.48 1.82 17.01
CA LYS A 218 -6.39 0.56 17.76
C LYS A 218 -5.82 -0.58 16.90
N LEU A 219 -6.25 -0.74 15.65
CA LEU A 219 -5.70 -1.74 14.71
C LEU A 219 -4.20 -1.53 14.53
N HIS A 220 -3.81 -0.28 14.31
CA HIS A 220 -2.43 0.15 14.13
C HIS A 220 -1.59 -0.15 15.38
N ASP A 221 -2.06 0.22 16.57
CA ASP A 221 -1.35 -0.05 17.83
C ASP A 221 -1.03 -1.54 18.01
N TYR A 222 -2.01 -2.41 17.76
CA TYR A 222 -1.85 -3.86 17.88
C TYR A 222 -0.91 -4.44 16.82
N ALA A 223 -0.95 -3.94 15.59
CA ALA A 223 -0.03 -4.37 14.53
C ALA A 223 1.41 -3.92 14.83
N ILE A 224 1.62 -2.66 15.20
CA ILE A 224 2.97 -2.14 15.48
C ILE A 224 3.60 -2.79 16.71
N ASP A 225 2.83 -2.98 17.79
CA ASP A 225 3.29 -3.74 18.95
C ASP A 225 3.68 -5.17 18.55
N ALA A 226 2.85 -5.85 17.75
CA ALA A 226 3.14 -7.19 17.28
C ALA A 226 4.41 -7.29 16.43
N VAL A 227 4.63 -6.37 15.49
CA VAL A 227 5.87 -6.30 14.70
C VAL A 227 7.07 -6.10 15.64
N ARG A 228 7.00 -5.13 16.56
CA ARG A 228 8.14 -4.81 17.44
C ARG A 228 8.39 -5.83 18.54
N ARG A 229 7.39 -6.60 18.95
CA ARG A 229 7.59 -7.78 19.79
C ARG A 229 8.45 -8.85 19.09
N ALA A 230 8.23 -9.07 17.80
CA ALA A 230 9.03 -10.02 17.02
C ALA A 230 10.40 -9.44 16.63
N LEU A 231 10.42 -8.19 16.18
CA LEU A 231 11.59 -7.46 15.73
C LEU A 231 11.64 -6.05 16.35
N PRO A 232 12.28 -5.87 17.53
CA PRO A 232 12.31 -4.59 18.22
C PRO A 232 12.90 -3.42 17.42
N THR A 233 13.74 -3.72 16.43
CA THR A 233 14.44 -2.79 15.53
C THR A 233 13.70 -2.53 14.22
N ALA A 234 12.51 -3.09 14.02
CA ALA A 234 11.74 -2.95 12.78
C ALA A 234 11.38 -1.49 12.50
N LYS A 235 11.53 -1.08 11.24
CA LYS A 235 11.01 0.21 10.74
C LYS A 235 9.50 0.09 10.55
N VAL A 236 8.74 0.77 11.40
CA VAL A 236 7.28 0.78 11.40
C VAL A 236 6.74 2.17 11.06
N GLY A 237 5.61 2.24 10.36
CA GLY A 237 5.05 3.51 9.92
C GLY A 237 3.58 3.46 9.51
N GLY A 238 3.09 4.63 9.11
CA GLY A 238 1.69 4.87 8.74
C GLY A 238 1.39 6.37 8.63
N ALA A 239 0.16 6.79 8.40
CA ALA A 239 -1.05 5.96 8.26
C ALA A 239 -1.42 5.65 6.80
N ASP A 240 -0.57 6.03 5.84
CA ASP A 240 -0.80 5.87 4.40
C ASP A 240 -2.12 6.51 3.95
N THR A 241 -2.35 7.75 4.35
CA THR A 241 -3.64 8.42 4.09
C THR A 241 -3.75 8.94 2.66
N ALA A 242 -4.94 8.82 2.07
CA ALA A 242 -5.23 9.40 0.76
C ALA A 242 -5.15 10.93 0.82
N GLY A 243 -4.41 11.53 -0.12
CA GLY A 243 -4.22 12.98 -0.19
C GLY A 243 -3.52 13.52 1.07
N SER A 244 -3.93 14.70 1.55
CA SER A 244 -3.35 15.26 2.78
C SER A 244 -3.82 14.55 4.05
N GLY A 245 -4.88 13.74 3.97
CA GLY A 245 -5.60 13.09 5.07
C GLY A 245 -6.19 14.02 6.15
N GLY A 246 -5.85 15.31 6.16
CA GLY A 246 -6.49 16.36 6.95
C GLY A 246 -6.55 16.07 8.45
N LYS A 247 -7.76 16.13 9.02
CA LYS A 247 -8.01 15.86 10.44
C LYS A 247 -7.62 14.43 10.83
N PHE A 248 -7.84 13.46 9.94
CA PHE A 248 -7.53 12.05 10.21
C PHE A 248 -6.03 11.86 10.47
N THR A 249 -5.18 12.34 9.56
CA THR A 249 -3.72 12.23 9.70
C THR A 249 -3.22 12.99 10.92
N ARG A 250 -3.73 14.21 11.16
CA ARG A 250 -3.37 14.98 12.35
C ARG A 250 -3.67 14.19 13.63
N GLU A 251 -4.87 13.65 13.76
CA GLU A 251 -5.28 12.89 14.94
C GLU A 251 -4.53 11.57 15.08
N PHE A 252 -4.17 10.93 13.98
CA PHE A 252 -3.30 9.76 13.99
C PHE A 252 -1.90 10.08 14.53
N LEU A 253 -1.29 11.17 14.06
CA LEU A 253 0.04 11.61 14.54
C LEU A 253 -0.01 12.03 16.01
N GLU A 254 -1.07 12.74 16.43
CA GLU A 254 -1.29 13.10 17.82
C GLU A 254 -1.43 11.85 18.72
N HIS A 255 -2.15 10.84 18.25
CA HIS A 255 -2.24 9.55 18.95
C HIS A 255 -0.87 8.87 19.07
N CYS A 256 -0.11 8.79 17.98
CA CYS A 256 1.22 8.16 18.02
C CYS A 256 2.20 8.90 18.93
N LEU A 257 2.07 10.23 19.07
CA LEU A 257 2.95 11.04 19.93
C LEU A 257 2.51 11.05 21.41
N ARG A 258 1.20 11.10 21.68
CA ARG A 258 0.66 11.46 23.00
C ARG A 258 -0.54 10.62 23.45
N GLY A 259 -1.16 9.87 22.54
CA GLY A 259 -2.29 8.99 22.86
C GLY A 259 -1.85 7.77 23.66
N THR A 260 -2.80 7.12 24.33
CA THR A 260 -2.55 5.83 24.97
C THR A 260 -2.61 4.73 23.92
N ASN A 261 -1.51 4.02 23.73
CA ASN A 261 -1.44 2.86 22.85
C ASN A 261 -2.34 1.73 23.39
N SER A 262 -3.27 1.29 22.56
CA SER A 262 -4.33 0.34 22.94
C SER A 262 -3.83 -1.09 23.19
N ALA A 263 -2.64 -1.45 22.70
CA ALA A 263 -2.05 -2.77 22.88
C ALA A 263 -1.21 -2.84 24.18
N THR A 264 -0.48 -1.77 24.48
CA THR A 264 0.50 -1.74 25.58
C THR A 264 0.06 -0.94 26.81
N GLY A 265 -0.95 -0.08 26.67
CA GLY A 265 -1.37 0.87 27.70
C GLY A 265 -0.39 2.02 27.95
N LYS A 266 0.70 2.11 27.19
CA LYS A 266 1.72 3.16 27.31
C LYS A 266 1.35 4.39 26.49
N ILE A 267 2.00 5.52 26.75
CA ILE A 267 1.86 6.72 25.93
C ILE A 267 2.68 6.58 24.65
N GLY A 268 2.03 6.85 23.52
CA GLY A 268 2.59 6.86 22.18
C GLY A 268 2.67 5.49 21.52
N THR A 269 2.67 5.51 20.19
CA THR A 269 2.86 4.35 19.32
C THR A 269 4.07 4.62 18.45
N PRO A 270 5.04 3.69 18.35
CA PRO A 270 6.22 3.93 17.54
C PRO A 270 5.91 4.22 16.07
N LEU A 271 6.62 5.20 15.51
CA LEU A 271 6.44 5.69 14.15
C LEU A 271 7.80 6.15 13.59
N ASP A 272 8.49 5.25 12.89
CA ASP A 272 9.83 5.51 12.32
C ASP A 272 9.76 6.23 10.97
N PHE A 273 8.61 6.15 10.30
CA PHE A 273 8.31 6.88 9.08
C PHE A 273 6.83 7.25 8.99
N ILE A 274 6.55 8.32 8.24
CA ILE A 274 5.20 8.77 7.90
C ILE A 274 5.01 8.53 6.41
N SER A 275 3.88 7.92 6.04
CA SER A 275 3.46 7.66 4.65
C SER A 275 2.16 8.36 4.31
#